data_AF-A0A968X467-F1
#
_entry.id   AF-A0A968X467-F1
#
_cell.length_a   1.000
_cell.length_b   1.000
_cell.length_c   1.000
_cell.angle_alpha   90.00
_cell.angle_beta   90.00
_cell.angle_gamma   90.00
#
_symmetry.space_group_name_H-M   'P 1'
#
loop_
_entity.id
_entity.type
_entity.pdbx_description
1 polymer ?
#
loop_
_entity_poly.entity_id
_entity_poly.type
_entity_poly.pdbx_seq_one_letter_code
_entity_poly.pdbx_strand_id
1 'polypeptide(L)'
;MTIDLDPNYVRRIVGMDIPDDEMVRILRALEFVVEKAKGQIRSERRQKAETNSDDRLPSAFHLSVTAPDHRTDIGEGIEGQHDLAEEIGRIYGYDKLPVTLMADEMPPAHGNPQLDFEDRIKDALMNAGLSEIISYRMTTPEQEAKAVYPRHTC
;
A
#
# COMPACT_ATOMS: atom_id res chain seq x y z
N MET A 1 -25.32 4.19 -0.53
CA MET A 1 -24.57 3.25 0.33
C MET A 1 -23.86 4.03 1.43
N THR A 2 -23.86 3.58 2.69
CA THR A 2 -23.34 4.35 3.84
C THR A 2 -22.18 3.65 4.54
N ILE A 3 -21.08 4.39 4.74
CA ILE A 3 -19.84 3.95 5.39
C ILE A 3 -19.66 4.76 6.67
N ASP A 4 -19.34 4.07 7.76
CA ASP A 4 -18.92 4.70 9.01
C ASP A 4 -17.41 4.96 8.97
N LEU A 5 -16.99 6.20 9.14
CA LEU A 5 -15.61 6.65 9.00
C LEU A 5 -15.15 7.36 10.28
N ASP A 6 -14.11 6.83 10.92
CA ASP A 6 -13.41 7.49 12.03
C ASP A 6 -12.36 8.48 11.47
N PRO A 7 -12.43 9.79 11.79
CA PRO A 7 -11.43 10.76 11.37
C PRO A 7 -9.99 10.38 11.76
N ASN A 8 -9.78 9.72 12.90
CA ASN A 8 -8.45 9.28 13.30
C ASN A 8 -7.89 8.18 12.41
N TYR A 9 -8.76 7.30 11.93
CA TYR A 9 -8.39 6.27 10.97
C TYR A 9 -7.84 6.92 9.69
N VAL A 10 -8.51 7.97 9.17
CA VAL A 10 -8.03 8.72 8.00
C VAL A 10 -6.67 9.35 8.28
N ARG A 11 -6.50 10.06 9.41
CA ARG A 11 -5.20 10.68 9.77
C ARG A 11 -4.07 9.65 9.80
N ARG A 12 -4.35 8.45 10.35
CA ARG A 12 -3.38 7.36 10.46
C ARG A 12 -3.03 6.76 9.09
N ILE A 13 -4.02 6.43 8.28
CA ILE A 13 -3.81 5.78 6.97
C ILE A 13 -3.16 6.74 5.99
N VAL A 14 -3.61 8.01 5.97
CA VAL A 14 -3.06 9.03 5.09
C VAL A 14 -1.73 9.57 5.59
N GLY A 15 -1.45 9.47 6.90
CA GLY A 15 -0.21 9.98 7.50
C GLY A 15 -0.15 11.51 7.59
N MET A 16 -1.31 12.19 7.54
CA MET A 16 -1.42 13.65 7.62
C MET A 16 -2.39 14.07 8.72
N ASP A 17 -2.09 15.19 9.38
CA ASP A 17 -2.98 15.77 10.39
C ASP A 17 -4.03 16.69 9.73
N ILE A 18 -5.03 16.08 9.08
CA ILE A 18 -6.07 16.80 8.33
C ILE A 18 -7.23 17.19 9.26
N PRO A 19 -7.57 18.47 9.47
CA PRO A 19 -8.69 18.87 10.35
C PRO A 19 -10.04 18.21 9.98
N ASP A 20 -10.87 17.90 10.98
CA ASP A 20 -12.15 17.19 10.75
C ASP A 20 -13.12 17.99 9.85
N ASP A 21 -13.13 19.31 10.00
CA ASP A 21 -13.92 20.22 9.16
C ASP A 21 -13.46 20.22 7.70
N GLU A 22 -12.15 20.10 7.48
CA GLU A 22 -11.55 19.99 6.15
C GLU A 22 -11.92 18.65 5.49
N MET A 23 -11.89 17.55 6.23
CA MET A 23 -12.35 16.25 5.73
C MET A 23 -13.81 16.32 5.26
N VAL A 24 -14.70 16.89 6.08
CA VAL A 24 -16.12 17.06 5.74
C VAL A 24 -16.30 17.99 4.54
N ARG A 25 -15.52 19.06 4.45
CA ARG A 25 -15.55 19.99 3.31
C ARG A 25 -15.20 19.27 2.00
N ILE A 26 -14.15 18.47 2.02
CA ILE A 26 -13.67 17.70 0.86
C ILE A 26 -14.72 16.68 0.43
N LEU A 27 -15.22 15.85 1.36
CA LEU A 27 -16.23 14.84 1.04
C LEU A 27 -17.51 15.45 0.46
N ARG A 28 -17.98 16.58 1.02
CA ARG A 28 -19.15 17.28 0.48
C ARG A 28 -18.89 17.90 -0.90
N ALA A 29 -17.68 18.38 -1.16
CA ALA A 29 -17.30 18.90 -2.48
C ALA A 29 -17.27 17.79 -3.54
N LEU A 30 -17.03 16.55 -3.13
CA LEU A 30 -17.11 15.34 -3.95
C LEU A 30 -18.52 14.72 -3.98
N GLU A 31 -19.54 15.47 -3.56
CA GLU A 31 -20.96 15.06 -3.55
C GLU A 31 -21.30 13.90 -2.59
N PHE A 32 -20.42 13.57 -1.64
CA PHE A 32 -20.76 12.65 -0.56
C PHE A 32 -21.67 13.34 0.46
N VAL A 33 -22.70 12.62 0.92
CA VAL A 33 -23.54 13.09 2.01
C VAL A 33 -22.86 12.71 3.33
N VAL A 34 -22.62 13.69 4.20
CA VAL A 34 -21.89 13.47 5.45
C VAL A 34 -22.71 13.93 6.65
N GLU A 35 -22.97 12.99 7.55
CA GLU A 35 -23.65 13.20 8.83
C GLU A 35 -22.68 12.93 9.99
N LYS A 36 -22.63 13.85 10.96
CA LYS A 36 -21.80 13.68 12.16
C LYS A 36 -22.58 12.90 13.21
N ALA A 37 -22.10 11.71 13.57
CA ALA A 37 -22.64 10.90 14.64
C ALA A 37 -21.84 11.12 15.94
N LYS A 38 -22.54 11.25 17.08
CA LYS A 38 -21.89 11.24 18.38
C LYS A 38 -21.32 9.84 18.61
N GLY A 39 -20.00 9.75 18.83
CA GLY A 39 -19.35 8.47 19.08
C GLY A 39 -20.02 7.80 20.28
N GLN A 40 -20.62 6.63 20.08
CA GLN A 40 -20.94 5.78 21.20
C GLN A 40 -19.60 5.34 21.78
N ILE A 41 -19.26 5.86 22.96
CA ILE A 41 -18.26 5.25 23.81
C ILE A 41 -18.76 3.82 24.02
N ARG A 42 -18.19 2.84 23.30
CA ARG A 42 -18.34 1.42 23.65
C ARG A 42 -17.63 1.23 24.99
N SER A 43 -18.31 1.62 26.06
CA SER A 43 -18.08 1.06 27.38
C SER A 43 -18.23 -0.46 27.24
N GLU A 44 -17.22 -1.18 27.74
CA GLU A 44 -17.17 -2.65 27.89
C GLU A 44 -16.53 -3.43 26.74
N ARG A 45 -15.19 -3.39 26.68
CA ARG A 45 -14.33 -4.57 26.92
C ARG A 45 -12.88 -4.12 27.12
N ARG A 46 -12.54 -3.81 28.37
CA ARG A 46 -11.17 -3.96 28.87
C ARG A 46 -10.84 -5.46 28.77
N GLN A 47 -9.90 -5.84 27.91
CA GLN A 47 -8.73 -6.64 28.30
C GLN A 47 -7.72 -6.81 27.16
N LYS A 48 -6.59 -6.12 27.34
CA LYS A 48 -5.20 -6.48 26.97
C LYS A 48 -4.86 -6.65 25.47
N ALA A 49 -4.29 -5.58 24.92
CA ALA A 49 -3.13 -5.61 24.02
C ALA A 49 -2.34 -4.34 24.34
N GLU A 50 -1.32 -4.43 25.20
CA GLU A 50 0.09 -4.47 24.80
C GLU A 50 0.50 -3.26 23.95
N THR A 51 1.29 -2.42 24.62
CA THR A 51 1.95 -1.17 24.25
C THR A 51 2.25 -0.99 22.77
N ASN A 52 1.56 -0.06 22.11
CA ASN A 52 2.08 0.68 20.97
C ASN A 52 1.86 2.17 21.25
N SER A 53 2.93 2.95 21.15
CA SER A 53 3.04 4.37 21.54
C SER A 53 2.34 5.35 20.59
N ASP A 54 1.37 4.90 19.80
CA ASP A 54 0.66 5.72 18.81
C ASP A 54 -0.87 5.65 18.97
N ASP A 55 -1.32 5.58 20.23
CA ASP A 55 -2.74 5.69 20.56
C ASP A 55 -3.09 7.19 20.70
N ARG A 56 -3.18 7.90 19.57
CA ARG A 56 -3.82 9.22 19.55
C ARG A 56 -5.29 9.03 19.92
N LEU A 57 -5.71 9.72 20.97
CA LEU A 57 -7.05 9.75 21.58
C LEU A 57 -8.17 9.42 20.59
N PRO A 58 -9.11 8.52 20.93
CA PRO A 58 -10.25 8.21 20.07
C PRO A 58 -10.98 9.51 19.71
N SER A 59 -11.29 9.69 18.43
CA SER A 59 -12.03 10.84 17.96
C SER A 59 -13.39 10.78 18.66
N ALA A 60 -13.84 11.91 19.20
CA ALA A 60 -15.08 11.95 19.98
C ALA A 60 -16.34 11.70 19.12
N PHE A 61 -16.20 11.60 17.79
CA PHE A 61 -17.28 11.59 16.82
C PHE A 61 -16.93 10.75 15.58
N HIS A 62 -17.92 10.04 15.06
CA HIS A 62 -17.82 9.30 13.79
C HIS A 62 -18.51 10.07 12.66
N LEU A 63 -18.06 9.86 11.42
CA LEU A 63 -18.70 10.39 10.22
C LEU A 63 -19.46 9.27 9.52
N SER A 64 -20.78 9.44 9.37
CA SER A 64 -21.60 8.61 8.50
C SER A 64 -21.59 9.22 7.11
N VAL A 65 -20.90 8.58 6.17
CA VAL A 65 -20.67 9.06 4.82
C VAL A 65 -21.44 8.21 3.83
N THR A 66 -22.33 8.81 3.05
CA THR A 66 -23.08 8.13 2.00
C THR A 66 -22.51 8.49 0.62
N ALA A 67 -22.08 7.47 -0.11
CA ALA A 67 -21.58 7.60 -1.48
C ALA A 67 -22.73 7.86 -2.46
N PRO A 68 -22.55 8.75 -3.46
CA PRO A 68 -23.54 9.00 -4.50
C PRO A 68 -23.61 7.83 -5.49
N ASP A 69 -24.78 7.64 -6.11
CA ASP A 69 -25.10 6.42 -6.89
C ASP A 69 -24.19 6.21 -8.12
N HIS A 70 -23.54 7.25 -8.61
CA HIS A 70 -22.65 7.17 -9.78
C HIS A 70 -21.21 6.74 -9.43
N ARG A 71 -20.85 6.71 -8.14
CA ARG A 71 -19.53 6.29 -7.66
C ARG A 71 -19.51 4.78 -7.45
N THR A 72 -19.13 4.05 -8.49
CA THR A 72 -19.03 2.57 -8.49
C THR A 72 -17.70 2.06 -7.94
N ASP A 73 -16.77 2.97 -7.66
CA ASP A 73 -15.41 2.72 -7.20
C ASP A 73 -15.28 2.69 -5.67
N ILE A 74 -16.36 2.98 -4.94
CA ILE A 74 -16.39 2.96 -3.47
C ILE A 74 -16.90 1.59 -2.97
N GLY A 75 -16.04 0.83 -2.31
CA GLY A 75 -16.33 -0.49 -1.74
C GLY A 75 -17.03 -0.46 -0.38
N GLU A 76 -17.52 -1.61 0.10
CA GLU A 76 -18.24 -1.71 1.39
C GLU A 76 -17.30 -1.98 2.57
N GLY A 77 -17.72 -1.58 3.78
CA GLY A 77 -17.01 -1.89 5.01
C GLY A 77 -15.61 -1.27 5.07
N ILE A 78 -14.58 -2.11 5.18
CA ILE A 78 -13.19 -1.68 5.35
C ILE A 78 -12.63 -1.08 4.04
N GLU A 79 -12.96 -1.66 2.89
CA GLU A 79 -12.52 -1.16 1.58
C GLU A 79 -13.02 0.26 1.36
N GLY A 80 -14.31 0.51 1.64
CA GLY A 80 -14.88 1.86 1.56
C GLY A 80 -14.23 2.88 2.49
N GLN A 81 -13.77 2.48 3.68
CA GLN A 81 -13.03 3.39 4.56
C GLN A 81 -11.67 3.79 3.95
N HIS A 82 -10.99 2.85 3.28
CA HIS A 82 -9.75 3.12 2.56
C HIS A 82 -9.99 4.02 1.35
N ASP A 83 -11.05 3.76 0.57
CA ASP A 83 -11.40 4.57 -0.59
C ASP A 83 -11.70 6.02 -0.17
N LEU A 84 -12.51 6.22 0.87
CA LEU A 84 -12.78 7.56 1.42
C LEU A 84 -11.51 8.25 1.94
N ALA A 85 -10.60 7.51 2.55
CA ALA A 85 -9.32 8.05 3.01
C ALA A 85 -8.42 8.48 1.83
N GLU A 86 -8.42 7.71 0.74
CA GLU A 86 -7.72 8.06 -0.50
C GLU A 86 -8.31 9.33 -1.13
N GLU A 87 -9.63 9.44 -1.21
CA GLU A 87 -10.31 10.62 -1.78
C GLU A 87 -9.95 11.89 -0.98
N ILE A 88 -9.96 11.79 0.35
CA ILE A 88 -9.57 12.88 1.24
C ILE A 88 -8.09 13.23 1.03
N GLY A 89 -7.20 12.24 1.03
CA GLY A 89 -5.77 12.44 0.82
C GLY A 89 -5.45 13.07 -0.53
N ARG A 90 -6.11 12.59 -1.60
CA ARG A 90 -5.93 13.05 -2.97
C ARG A 90 -6.33 14.52 -3.15
N ILE A 91 -7.49 14.92 -2.61
CA ILE A 91 -7.95 16.31 -2.71
C ILE A 91 -7.18 17.24 -1.74
N TYR A 92 -6.79 16.75 -0.56
CA TYR A 92 -5.97 17.54 0.35
C TYR A 92 -4.58 17.83 -0.22
N GLY A 93 -4.06 16.89 -1.02
CA GLY A 93 -2.86 17.03 -1.84
C GLY A 93 -1.69 16.20 -1.31
N TYR A 94 -1.12 15.36 -2.17
CA TYR A 94 0.03 14.52 -1.82
C TYR A 94 1.31 15.30 -1.55
N ASP A 95 1.43 16.53 -2.05
CA ASP A 95 2.58 17.40 -1.78
C ASP A 95 2.73 17.75 -0.30
N LYS A 96 1.67 17.57 0.50
CA LYS A 96 1.66 17.83 1.94
C LYS A 96 2.04 16.60 2.77
N LEU A 97 2.24 15.44 2.13
CA LEU A 97 2.66 14.23 2.84
C LEU A 97 4.05 14.45 3.45
N PRO A 98 4.22 14.22 4.76
CA PRO A 98 5.52 14.36 5.40
C PRO A 98 6.46 13.26 4.89
N VAL A 99 7.68 13.65 4.52
CA VAL A 99 8.74 12.69 4.19
C VAL A 99 9.30 12.14 5.49
N THR A 100 8.80 10.99 5.91
CA THR A 100 9.29 10.27 7.10
C THR A 100 9.94 8.96 6.66
N LEU A 101 11.07 8.63 7.29
CA LEU A 101 11.66 7.30 7.16
C LEU A 101 10.88 6.33 8.06
N MET A 102 10.75 5.08 7.62
CA MET A 102 10.20 4.02 8.46
C MET A 102 11.08 3.85 9.71
N ALA A 103 10.47 3.89 10.89
CA ALA A 103 11.17 3.84 12.17
C ALA A 103 11.47 2.40 12.65
N ASP A 104 11.62 1.45 11.73
CA ASP A 104 11.81 0.05 12.05
C ASP A 104 13.29 -0.34 12.09
N GLU A 105 13.63 -1.32 12.92
CA GLU A 105 14.98 -1.87 12.96
C GLU A 105 15.18 -2.74 11.71
N MET A 106 16.27 -2.49 10.98
CA MET A 106 16.58 -3.33 9.82
C MET A 106 16.84 -4.77 10.30
N PRO A 107 16.12 -5.77 9.74
CA PRO A 107 16.43 -7.16 10.05
C PRO A 107 17.87 -7.48 9.60
N PRO A 108 18.51 -8.50 10.19
CA PRO A 108 19.84 -8.91 9.77
C PRO A 108 19.84 -9.29 8.29
N ALA A 109 20.82 -8.78 7.54
CA ALA A 109 20.99 -9.08 6.14
C ALA A 109 21.36 -10.56 5.97
N HIS A 110 20.57 -11.30 5.20
CA HIS A 110 20.87 -12.66 4.79
C HIS A 110 21.34 -12.62 3.33
N GLY A 111 22.58 -13.02 3.07
CA GLY A 111 23.08 -13.19 1.70
C GLY A 111 22.40 -14.35 0.99
N ASN A 112 22.38 -14.31 -0.34
CA ASN A 112 21.91 -15.43 -1.16
C ASN A 112 23.12 -16.08 -1.85
N PRO A 113 23.59 -17.25 -1.37
CA PRO A 113 24.80 -17.89 -1.92
C PRO A 113 24.72 -18.19 -3.42
N GLN A 114 23.52 -18.37 -3.97
CA GLN A 114 23.33 -18.60 -5.41
C GLN A 114 23.60 -17.33 -6.22
N LEU A 115 23.13 -16.18 -5.74
CA LEU A 115 23.41 -14.87 -6.36
C LEU A 115 24.89 -14.53 -6.22
N ASP A 116 25.47 -14.72 -5.02
CA ASP A 116 26.90 -14.46 -4.78
C ASP A 116 27.79 -15.30 -5.72
N PHE A 117 27.38 -16.54 -6.00
CA PHE A 117 28.09 -17.42 -6.92
C PHE A 117 27.94 -16.97 -8.38
N GLU A 118 26.73 -16.58 -8.78
CA GLU A 118 26.45 -16.05 -10.12
C GLU A 118 27.28 -14.79 -10.40
N ASP A 119 27.31 -13.84 -9.45
CA ASP A 119 28.07 -12.60 -9.57
C ASP A 119 29.57 -12.87 -9.70
N ARG A 120 30.10 -13.82 -8.91
CA ARG A 120 31.50 -14.25 -9.04
C ARG A 120 31.83 -14.85 -10.40
N ILE A 121 30.90 -15.60 -11.01
CA ILE A 121 31.09 -16.13 -12.36
C ILE A 121 31.08 -14.99 -13.38
N LYS A 122 30.13 -14.05 -13.27
CA LYS A 122 30.08 -12.87 -14.15
C LYS A 122 31.39 -12.10 -14.10
N ASP A 123 31.88 -11.82 -12.90
CA ASP A 123 33.17 -11.14 -12.69
C ASP A 123 34.34 -11.91 -13.30
N ALA A 124 34.39 -13.23 -13.13
CA ALA A 124 35.44 -14.06 -13.71
C ALA A 124 35.42 -14.03 -15.25
N LEU A 125 34.23 -14.09 -15.87
CA LEU A 125 34.07 -14.04 -17.33
C LEU A 125 34.38 -12.65 -17.89
N MET A 126 33.98 -11.58 -17.19
CA MET A 126 34.35 -10.21 -17.56
C MET A 126 35.86 -10.01 -17.54
N ASN A 127 36.54 -10.51 -16.50
CA ASN A 127 38.00 -10.46 -16.39
C ASN A 127 38.71 -11.29 -17.47
N ALA A 128 38.04 -12.29 -18.03
CA ALA A 128 38.51 -13.05 -19.20
C ALA A 128 38.22 -12.34 -20.55
N GLY A 129 37.60 -11.16 -20.54
CA GLY A 129 37.32 -10.35 -21.72
C GLY A 129 35.97 -10.64 -22.40
N LEU A 130 35.07 -11.38 -21.74
CA LEU A 130 33.71 -11.59 -22.25
C LEU A 130 32.80 -10.42 -21.88
N SER A 131 31.72 -10.23 -22.65
CA SER A 131 30.66 -9.27 -22.35
C SER A 131 29.34 -9.99 -22.17
N GLU A 132 28.60 -9.63 -21.13
CA GLU A 132 27.26 -10.15 -20.87
C GLU A 132 26.24 -9.53 -21.83
N ILE A 133 25.29 -10.34 -22.31
CA ILE A 133 24.18 -9.91 -23.16
C ILE A 133 22.89 -10.42 -22.53
N ILE A 134 21.92 -9.52 -22.32
CA ILE A 134 20.56 -9.87 -21.91
C ILE A 134 19.76 -10.17 -23.17
N SER A 135 19.52 -11.44 -23.44
CA SER A 135 18.77 -11.90 -24.61
C SER A 135 17.27 -12.03 -24.34
N TYR A 136 16.47 -11.95 -25.40
CA TYR A 136 15.05 -12.30 -25.32
C TYR A 136 14.89 -13.78 -24.97
N ARG A 137 13.92 -14.06 -24.10
CA ARG A 137 13.60 -15.43 -23.69
C ARG A 137 13.00 -16.28 -24.82
N MET A 138 12.29 -15.65 -25.74
CA MET A 138 11.63 -16.31 -26.86
C MET A 138 12.43 -16.10 -28.13
N THR A 139 12.56 -17.18 -28.91
CA THR A 139 13.18 -17.18 -30.22
C THR A 139 12.23 -17.79 -31.25
N THR A 140 12.58 -17.70 -32.54
CA THR A 140 11.74 -18.27 -33.60
C THR A 140 11.93 -19.80 -33.67
N PRO A 141 10.91 -20.56 -34.12
CA PRO A 141 11.02 -22.01 -34.27
C PRO A 141 12.21 -22.44 -35.15
N GLU A 142 12.58 -21.63 -36.13
CA GLU A 142 13.71 -21.90 -37.04
C GLU A 142 15.06 -21.74 -36.35
N GLN A 143 15.20 -20.83 -35.39
CA GLN A 143 16.41 -20.69 -34.58
C GLN A 143 16.49 -21.79 -33.51
N GLU A 144 15.35 -22.10 -32.90
CA GLU A 144 15.22 -23.19 -31.93
C GLU A 144 15.56 -24.55 -32.53
N ALA A 145 15.14 -24.80 -33.78
CA ALA A 145 15.47 -26.03 -34.50
C ALA A 145 16.97 -26.23 -34.76
N LYS A 146 17.80 -25.17 -34.64
CA LYS A 146 19.26 -25.26 -34.71
C LYS A 146 19.90 -25.66 -33.39
N ALA A 147 19.19 -25.54 -32.27
CA ALA A 147 19.68 -25.96 -30.96
C ALA A 147 19.78 -27.48 -30.93
N VAL A 148 20.99 -28.00 -30.69
CA VAL A 148 21.23 -29.44 -30.56
C VAL A 148 20.90 -29.83 -29.13
N TYR A 149 19.64 -30.19 -28.90
CA TYR A 149 19.26 -30.85 -27.65
C TYR A 149 19.81 -32.28 -27.66
N PRO A 150 20.48 -32.74 -26.59
CA PRO A 150 20.82 -34.14 -26.47
C PRO A 150 19.51 -34.94 -26.54
N ARG A 151 19.37 -35.82 -27.54
CA ARG A 151 18.22 -36.72 -27.60
C ARG A 151 18.27 -37.59 -26.36
N HIS A 152 17.36 -37.36 -25.43
CA HIS A 152 17.07 -38.31 -24.37
C HIS A 152 16.52 -39.58 -25.04
N THR A 153 17.40 -40.55 -25.31
CA THR A 153 17.01 -41.95 -25.46
C THR A 153 16.44 -42.40 -24.13
N CYS A 154 15.13 -42.58 -24.08
CA CYS A 154 14.45 -43.37 -23.06
C CYS A 154 14.81 -44.84 -23.20
#